data_AF-A0A397T0N6-F1
#
_entry.id   AF-A0A397T0N6-F1
#
_cell.length_a   1.000
_cell.length_b   1.000
_cell.length_c   1.000
_cell.angle_alpha   90.00
_cell.angle_beta   90.00
_cell.angle_gamma   90.00
#
_symmetry.space_group_name_H-M   'P 1'
#
loop_
_entity.id
_entity.type
_entity.pdbx_description
1 polymer ?
#
loop_
_entity_poly.entity_id
_entity_poly.type
_entity_poly.pdbx_seq_one_letter_code
_entity_poly.pdbx_strand_id
1 'polypeptide(L)'
;MSSGEDNIILHCLIVLCGQLHALPRDQVVQVVTVDRSQAVSVLEATIQSRLEKPFNNICLKIHQVYSRETLMQPQDLISTFFNEQPREDYFHVVAQPLLGSE
;
A
#
# COMPACT_ATOMS: atom_id res chain seq x y z
N MET A 1 -5.06 -24.43 16.83
CA MET A 1 -5.98 -23.52 16.12
C MET A 1 -5.85 -22.17 16.80
N SER A 2 -4.94 -21.31 16.30
CA SER A 2 -4.85 -19.93 16.76
C SER A 2 -5.38 -19.07 15.61
N SER A 3 -6.67 -18.75 15.63
CA SER A 3 -7.24 -17.70 14.80
C SER A 3 -6.87 -16.36 15.44
N GLY A 4 -5.58 -16.03 15.42
CA GLY A 4 -5.12 -14.68 15.72
C GLY A 4 -5.12 -13.95 14.39
N GLU A 5 -5.90 -12.88 14.27
CA GLU A 5 -5.83 -11.99 13.12
C GLU A 5 -4.39 -11.52 12.98
N ASP A 6 -3.74 -11.93 11.89
CA ASP A 6 -2.32 -11.70 11.66
C ASP A 6 -2.13 -10.33 10.99
N ASN A 7 -2.79 -9.34 11.58
CA ASN A 7 -2.90 -8.01 11.05
C ASN A 7 -1.60 -7.25 11.26
N ILE A 8 -1.24 -6.47 10.26
CA ILE A 8 -0.09 -5.59 10.22
C ILE A 8 -0.57 -4.17 9.93
N ILE A 9 0.07 -3.21 10.60
CA ILE A 9 -0.12 -1.78 10.37
C ILE A 9 0.98 -1.26 9.46
N LEU A 10 0.62 -0.68 8.32
CA LEU A 10 1.53 -0.14 7.32
C LEU A 10 1.36 1.37 7.18
N HIS A 11 2.47 2.10 7.25
CA HIS A 11 2.52 3.51 6.92
C HIS A 11 2.81 3.62 5.42
N CYS A 12 1.81 4.09 4.69
CA CYS A 12 1.83 4.23 3.24
C CYS A 12 2.06 5.68 2.84
N LEU A 13 2.95 5.88 1.87
CA LEU A 13 3.16 7.15 1.18
C LEU A 13 2.67 7.04 -0.26
N ILE A 14 1.79 7.94 -0.66
CA ILE A 14 1.30 8.02 -2.04
C ILE A 14 2.08 9.09 -2.82
N VAL A 15 2.57 8.73 -3.99
CA VAL A 15 3.31 9.67 -4.84
C VAL A 15 2.34 10.45 -5.72
N LEU A 16 2.42 11.79 -5.60
CA LEU A 16 1.65 12.77 -6.36
C LEU A 16 2.17 12.92 -7.80
N CYS A 17 2.04 11.89 -8.62
CA CYS A 17 2.39 11.94 -10.03
C CYS A 17 1.26 11.41 -10.91
N GLY A 18 1.34 11.60 -12.23
CA GLY A 18 0.36 11.10 -13.19
C GLY A 18 -1.08 11.41 -12.80
N GLN A 19 -1.92 10.38 -12.69
CA GLN A 19 -3.35 10.52 -12.34
C GLN A 19 -3.60 10.96 -10.88
N LEU A 20 -2.57 10.93 -10.01
CA LEU A 20 -2.65 11.35 -8.61
C LEU A 20 -2.06 12.74 -8.34
N HIS A 21 -1.67 13.50 -9.38
CA HIS A 21 -1.01 14.80 -9.22
C HIS A 21 -1.83 15.83 -8.42
N ALA A 22 -3.16 15.72 -8.42
CA ALA A 22 -4.08 16.61 -7.73
C ALA A 22 -4.64 16.03 -6.41
N LEU A 23 -4.06 14.92 -5.90
CA LEU A 23 -4.51 14.31 -4.67
C LEU A 23 -4.28 15.27 -3.47
N PRO A 24 -5.28 15.48 -2.60
CA PRO A 24 -5.14 16.31 -1.41
C PRO A 24 -3.99 15.87 -0.50
N ARG A 25 -3.28 16.85 0.08
CA ARG A 25 -2.08 16.60 0.90
C ARG A 25 -2.34 15.72 2.12
N ASP A 26 -3.52 15.82 2.70
CA ASP A 26 -3.99 15.02 3.82
C ASP A 26 -4.28 13.56 3.45
N GLN A 27 -4.45 13.23 2.16
CA GLN A 27 -4.62 11.85 1.66
C GLN A 27 -3.30 11.19 1.24
N VAL A 28 -2.19 11.94 1.18
CA VAL A 28 -0.86 11.46 0.74
C VAL A 28 -0.26 10.44 1.70
N VAL A 29 -0.50 10.62 3.00
CA VAL A 29 0.00 9.74 4.05
C VAL A 29 -1.18 8.96 4.62
N GLN A 30 -1.07 7.63 4.63
CA GLN A 30 -2.12 6.76 5.15
C GLN A 30 -1.54 5.69 6.07
N VAL A 31 -2.26 5.37 7.15
CA VAL A 31 -1.94 4.25 8.04
C VAL A 31 -2.94 3.13 7.82
N VAL A 32 -2.57 2.11 7.05
CA VAL A 32 -3.47 1.00 6.66
C VAL A 32 -3.26 -0.21 7.55
N THR A 33 -4.35 -0.94 7.84
CA THR A 33 -4.31 -2.21 8.56
C THR A 33 -4.79 -3.31 7.62
N VAL A 34 -3.98 -4.35 7.46
CA VAL A 34 -4.26 -5.48 6.56
C VAL A 34 -3.75 -6.78 7.16
N ASP A 35 -4.38 -7.91 6.82
CA ASP A 35 -3.92 -9.24 7.23
C ASP A 35 -2.71 -9.66 6.36
N ARG A 36 -1.59 -10.04 6.98
CA ARG A 36 -0.35 -10.40 6.27
C ARG A 36 -0.46 -11.70 5.45
N SER A 37 -1.49 -12.51 5.70
CA SER A 37 -1.80 -13.69 4.89
C SER A 37 -2.54 -13.34 3.59
N GLN A 38 -3.00 -12.10 3.41
CA GLN A 38 -3.68 -11.64 2.20
C GLN A 38 -2.68 -11.26 1.10
N ALA A 39 -3.21 -11.21 -0.13
CA ALA A 39 -2.46 -10.78 -1.29
C ALA A 39 -2.28 -9.25 -1.31
N VAL A 40 -1.22 -8.78 -1.98
CA VAL A 40 -0.91 -7.35 -2.15
C VAL A 40 -2.05 -6.60 -2.86
N SER A 41 -2.85 -7.25 -3.70
CA SER A 41 -4.05 -6.65 -4.30
C SER A 41 -5.10 -6.20 -3.26
N VAL A 42 -5.17 -6.87 -2.10
CA VAL A 42 -6.03 -6.46 -0.99
C VAL A 42 -5.48 -5.20 -0.31
N LEU A 43 -4.15 -5.09 -0.20
CA LEU A 43 -3.50 -3.86 0.25
C LEU A 43 -3.76 -2.69 -0.72
N GLU A 44 -3.66 -2.93 -2.02
CA GLU A 44 -4.02 -1.94 -3.05
C GLU A 44 -5.47 -1.46 -2.90
N ALA A 45 -6.42 -2.40 -2.84
CA ALA A 45 -7.83 -2.08 -2.66
C ALA A 45 -8.10 -1.32 -1.36
N THR A 46 -7.36 -1.63 -0.29
CA THR A 46 -7.46 -0.93 1.00
C THR A 46 -6.99 0.52 0.87
N ILE A 47 -5.86 0.76 0.21
CA ILE A 47 -5.36 2.13 -0.07
C ILE A 47 -6.36 2.89 -0.94
N GLN A 48 -6.83 2.27 -2.02
CA GLN A 48 -7.82 2.84 -2.94
C GLN A 48 -9.14 3.22 -2.27
N SER A 49 -9.64 2.37 -1.36
CA SER A 49 -10.91 2.61 -0.65
C SER A 49 -10.89 3.86 0.24
N ARG A 50 -9.70 4.30 0.62
CA ARG A 50 -9.47 5.49 1.46
C ARG A 50 -9.21 6.75 0.63
N LEU A 51 -8.94 6.59 -0.66
CA LEU A 51 -8.89 7.70 -1.58
C LEU A 51 -10.31 8.12 -1.93
N GLU A 52 -10.53 9.42 -2.03
CA GLU A 52 -11.81 9.94 -2.51
C GLU A 52 -11.89 9.87 -4.04
N LYS A 53 -13.11 10.00 -4.59
CA LYS A 53 -13.28 10.16 -6.04
C LYS A 53 -12.58 11.44 -6.51
N PRO A 54 -11.92 11.43 -7.68
CA PRO A 54 -11.88 10.37 -8.68
C PRO A 54 -10.72 9.36 -8.52
N PHE A 55 -9.96 9.43 -7.42
CA PHE A 55 -8.70 8.70 -7.28
C PHE A 55 -8.85 7.24 -6.84
N ASN A 56 -9.99 6.90 -6.24
CA ASN A 56 -10.31 5.60 -5.65
C ASN A 56 -10.33 4.40 -6.62
N ASN A 57 -10.18 4.64 -7.93
CA ASN A 57 -10.14 3.60 -8.97
C ASN A 57 -8.82 3.56 -9.76
N ILE A 58 -7.81 4.36 -9.36
CA ILE A 58 -6.52 4.40 -10.03
C ILE A 58 -5.70 3.18 -9.59
N CYS A 59 -5.29 2.34 -10.55
CA CYS A 59 -4.39 1.21 -10.29
C CYS A 59 -3.03 1.70 -9.78
N LEU A 60 -2.47 1.00 -8.79
CA LEU A 60 -1.25 1.40 -8.10
C LEU A 60 -0.13 0.37 -8.27
N LYS A 61 1.09 0.84 -8.51
CA LYS A 61 2.32 0.08 -8.24
C LYS A 61 2.67 0.26 -6.77
N ILE A 62 2.77 -0.85 -6.05
CA ILE A 62 3.09 -0.88 -4.63
C ILE A 62 4.54 -1.33 -4.47
N HIS A 63 5.35 -0.50 -3.81
CA HIS A 63 6.71 -0.84 -3.44
C HIS A 63 6.82 -0.95 -1.94
N GLN A 64 7.41 -2.03 -1.43
CA GLN A 64 7.99 -2.02 -0.10
C GLN A 64 9.21 -1.10 -0.15
N VAL A 65 9.35 -0.24 0.85
CA VAL A 65 10.54 0.63 1.02
C VAL A 65 11.22 0.45 2.38
N TYR A 66 10.57 -0.24 3.31
CA TYR A 66 11.17 -0.58 4.61
C TYR A 66 12.03 -1.83 4.51
N SER A 67 13.26 -1.75 5.01
CA SER A 67 14.41 -2.68 4.86
C SER A 67 15.02 -2.76 3.46
N ARG A 68 14.23 -2.75 2.38
CA ARG A 68 14.71 -2.73 0.99
C ARG A 68 13.61 -2.22 0.05
N GLU A 69 14.00 -1.51 -1.01
CA GLU A 69 13.07 -1.17 -2.09
C GLU A 69 12.78 -2.40 -2.95
N THR A 70 11.52 -2.84 -3.00
CA THR A 70 11.08 -3.99 -3.81
C THR A 70 9.66 -3.75 -4.33
N LEU A 71 9.45 -3.93 -5.64
CA LEU A 71 8.12 -3.93 -6.24
C LEU A 71 7.34 -5.17 -5.77
N MET A 72 6.18 -4.94 -5.18
CA MET A 72 5.30 -5.99 -4.66
C MET A 72 4.31 -6.40 -5.77
N GLN A 73 4.28 -7.68 -6.15
CA GLN A 73 3.32 -8.12 -7.18
C GLN A 73 1.93 -8.30 -6.58
N PRO A 74 0.84 -7.98 -7.30
CA PRO A 74 -0.52 -8.04 -6.75
C PRO A 74 -0.93 -9.41 -6.18
N GLN A 75 -0.39 -10.50 -6.72
CA GLN A 75 -0.66 -11.87 -6.29
C GLN A 75 0.20 -12.36 -5.12
N ASP A 76 1.29 -11.64 -4.80
CA ASP A 76 2.19 -12.05 -3.72
C ASP A 76 1.48 -11.86 -2.38
N LEU A 77 1.84 -12.68 -1.38
CA LEU A 77 1.35 -12.48 -0.02
C LEU A 77 2.11 -11.33 0.65
N ILE A 78 1.40 -10.52 1.43
CA ILE A 78 1.99 -9.39 2.18
C ILE A 78 3.08 -9.89 3.14
N SER A 79 2.90 -11.07 3.75
CA SER A 79 3.87 -11.74 4.63
C SER A 79 5.22 -12.05 3.97
N THR A 80 5.30 -12.10 2.64
CA THR A 80 6.56 -12.23 1.90
C THR A 80 7.46 -11.01 2.10
N PHE A 81 6.86 -9.84 2.28
CA PHE A 81 7.53 -8.55 2.41
C PHE A 81 7.62 -8.09 3.87
N PHE A 82 6.58 -8.41 4.66
CA PHE A 82 6.46 -8.04 6.06
C PHE A 82 6.19 -9.27 6.92
N ASN A 83 7.27 -9.93 7.33
CA ASN A 83 7.21 -11.09 8.22
C ASN A 83 6.97 -10.70 9.68
N GLU A 84 7.20 -9.45 10.06
CA GLU A 84 6.95 -8.89 11.39
C GLU A 84 6.39 -7.47 11.27
N GLN A 85 5.83 -6.93 12.35
CA GLN A 85 5.33 -5.57 12.40
C GLN A 85 6.50 -4.58 12.21
N PRO A 86 6.53 -3.79 11.13
CA PRO A 86 7.57 -2.79 10.94
C PRO A 86 7.42 -1.64 11.94
N ARG A 87 8.53 -0.92 12.17
CA ARG A 87 8.56 0.19 13.14
C ARG A 87 7.79 1.40 12.64
N GLU A 88 6.98 1.98 13.51
CA GLU A 88 6.01 3.05 13.19
C GLU A 88 6.64 4.37 12.70
N ASP A 89 7.94 4.57 12.89
CA ASP A 89 8.68 5.79 12.51
C ASP A 89 9.05 5.85 11.02
N TYR A 90 8.80 4.80 10.24
CA TYR A 90 9.13 4.74 8.82
C TYR A 90 7.88 4.68 7.93
N PHE A 91 8.04 5.10 6.67
CA PHE A 91 7.13 4.65 5.62
C PHE A 91 7.52 3.23 5.22
N HIS A 92 6.53 2.36 5.13
CA HIS A 92 6.72 0.95 4.82
C HIS A 92 6.48 0.66 3.35
N VAL A 93 5.52 1.39 2.78
CA VAL A 93 5.03 1.20 1.43
C VAL A 93 4.96 2.53 0.71
N VAL A 94 5.38 2.53 -0.55
CA VAL A 94 5.15 3.63 -1.49
C VAL A 94 4.18 3.16 -2.56
N ALA A 95 3.07 3.88 -2.71
CA ALA A 95 2.07 3.65 -3.75
C ALA A 95 2.19 4.73 -4.82
N GLN A 96 2.29 4.30 -6.08
CA GLN A 96 2.41 5.19 -7.24
C GLN A 96 1.36 4.77 -8.27
N PRO A 97 0.79 5.68 -9.06
CA PRO A 97 -0.10 5.26 -10.13
C PRO A 97 0.65 4.37 -11.12
N LEU A 98 0.01 3.26 -11.50
CA LEU A 98 0.45 2.47 -12.63
C LEU A 98 0.32 3.37 -13.86
N LEU A 99 1.45 3.89 -14.37
CA LEU A 99 1.47 4.59 -15.64
C LEU A 99 0.82 3.66 -16.67
N GLY A 100 -0.35 4.05 -17.18
CA GLY A 100 -0.89 3.47 -18.39
C GLY A 100 0.16 3.69 -19.47
N SER A 101 0.50 2.64 -20.21
CA SER A 101 1.25 2.78 -21.45
C SER A 101 0.57 3.86 -22.28
N GLU A 102 1.22 5.01 -22.44
CA GLU A 102 0.85 5.99 -23.46
C GLU A 102 1.03 5.36 -24.85
#